data_AF-A0A7Y4R3C5-F1
#
_entry.id   AF-A0A7Y4R3C5-F1
#
_cell.length_a   1.000
_cell.length_b   1.000
_cell.length_c   1.000
_cell.angle_alpha   90.00
_cell.angle_beta   90.00
_cell.angle_gamma   90.00
#
_symmetry.space_group_name_H-M   'P 1'
#
loop_
_entity.id
_entity.type
_entity.pdbx_description
1 polymer ?
#
loop_
_entity_poly.entity_id
_entity_poly.type
_entity_poly.pdbx_seq_one_letter_code
_entity_poly.pdbx_strand_id
1 'polypeptide(L)'
;MPYKKITNLLFASLLSLAMCENPIVKKDQTVLPPGIKTYPPIDSAVMINFLPIFSTWDLACGSCNPLDTISNYNGLCPTYKGKNSICGKAQAGCVAVAMATVMHYFKQPGTYDWTAMKDSCSTREMARLMHDAGVSVNMIYDVRGSSTTPGDGESGIPSISVVPKALLKSFGYRTATHGKFSLDTLIREIDSGRPVIVSACRNVEGFDIFCHAWVINGYAIDQKNKYHLFMNWGLGFSNWSKADAWKPKGYDLIFSSKQEMIYNIK
;
A
#
# COMPACT_ATOMS: atom_id res chain seq x y z
N MET A 1 4.74 7.73 35.67
CA MET A 1 4.19 6.40 35.31
C MET A 1 4.60 6.05 33.87
N PRO A 2 5.67 5.28 33.64
CA PRO A 2 6.21 5.04 32.28
C PRO A 2 5.80 3.71 31.64
N TYR A 3 4.99 2.88 32.30
CA TYR A 3 4.73 1.49 31.88
C TYR A 3 3.70 1.31 30.75
N LYS A 4 2.92 2.32 30.38
CA LYS A 4 1.93 2.22 29.26
C LYS A 4 2.51 2.48 27.87
N LYS A 5 3.73 3.02 27.75
CA LYS A 5 4.35 3.32 26.44
C LYS A 5 5.09 2.12 25.82
N ILE A 6 5.52 1.16 26.63
CA ILE A 6 6.36 0.03 26.18
C ILE A 6 5.52 -1.07 25.48
N THR A 7 4.22 -1.17 25.77
CA THR A 7 3.33 -2.17 25.15
C THR A 7 2.91 -1.81 23.72
N ASN A 8 2.92 -0.53 23.33
CA ASN A 8 2.51 -0.09 22.00
C ASN A 8 3.58 -0.35 20.92
N LEU A 9 4.86 -0.38 21.30
CA LEU A 9 5.99 -0.64 20.41
C LEU A 9 6.19 -2.13 20.07
N LEU A 10 5.71 -3.05 20.93
CA LEU A 10 5.86 -4.50 20.73
C LEU A 10 4.81 -5.11 19.77
N PHE A 11 3.66 -4.46 19.58
CA PHE A 11 2.62 -4.95 18.67
C PHE A 11 2.78 -4.49 17.21
N ALA A 12 3.45 -3.35 16.96
CA ALA A 12 3.83 -2.91 15.61
C ALA A 12 4.77 -3.90 14.92
N SER A 13 5.73 -4.43 15.70
CA SER A 13 6.68 -5.43 15.21
C SER A 13 6.01 -6.76 14.91
N LEU A 14 4.95 -7.14 15.63
CA LEU A 14 4.30 -8.45 15.44
C LEU A 14 3.52 -8.53 14.13
N LEU A 15 3.00 -7.43 13.57
CA LEU A 15 2.31 -7.51 12.26
C LEU A 15 3.29 -7.44 11.08
N SER A 16 4.33 -6.58 11.14
CA SER A 16 5.36 -6.58 10.10
C SER A 16 6.19 -7.88 10.10
N LEU A 17 6.46 -8.48 11.27
CA LEU A 17 7.01 -9.83 11.35
C LEU A 17 5.98 -10.91 10.98
N ALA A 18 4.74 -10.90 11.48
CA ALA A 18 3.75 -11.96 11.17
C ALA A 18 3.25 -11.93 9.72
N MET A 19 3.32 -10.77 9.05
CA MET A 19 3.09 -10.65 7.60
C MET A 19 4.31 -11.12 6.79
N CYS A 20 5.52 -11.05 7.35
CA CYS A 20 6.76 -11.52 6.72
C CYS A 20 7.06 -13.02 7.00
N GLU A 21 6.50 -13.60 8.08
CA GLU A 21 6.70 -15.00 8.51
C GLU A 21 5.75 -16.00 7.85
N ASN A 22 4.78 -15.56 7.04
CA ASN A 22 3.92 -16.47 6.26
C ASN A 22 4.35 -16.53 4.80
N PRO A 23 5.16 -17.54 4.41
CA PRO A 23 5.49 -17.75 3.02
C PRO A 23 4.22 -18.17 2.26
N ILE A 24 3.89 -17.42 1.22
CA ILE A 24 3.08 -17.87 0.10
C ILE A 24 1.64 -18.26 0.50
N VAL A 25 0.76 -17.27 0.69
CA VAL A 25 -0.67 -17.48 0.37
C VAL A 25 -0.89 -17.09 -1.08
N LYS A 26 -0.43 -17.93 -2.00
CA LYS A 26 -1.03 -18.00 -3.33
C LYS A 26 -2.42 -18.63 -3.17
N LYS A 27 -3.47 -17.83 -3.22
CA LYS A 27 -4.79 -18.26 -3.74
C LYS A 27 -5.70 -17.06 -3.98
N ASP A 28 -5.84 -16.74 -5.27
CA ASP A 28 -6.98 -16.15 -5.95
C ASP A 28 -8.00 -15.39 -5.07
N GLN A 29 -7.82 -14.06 -4.97
CA GLN A 29 -8.71 -13.15 -4.23
C GLN A 29 -9.62 -12.32 -5.15
N THR A 30 -9.73 -12.72 -6.42
CA THR A 30 -10.72 -12.18 -7.36
C THR A 30 -12.14 -12.65 -7.04
N VAL A 31 -12.28 -13.65 -6.16
CA VAL A 31 -13.58 -14.20 -5.77
C VAL A 31 -14.30 -13.23 -4.84
N LEU A 32 -15.43 -12.72 -5.31
CA LEU A 32 -16.35 -11.90 -4.53
C LEU A 32 -16.77 -12.62 -3.24
N PRO A 33 -16.86 -11.92 -2.09
CA PRO A 33 -17.35 -12.49 -0.84
C PRO A 33 -18.64 -13.34 -0.97
N PRO A 34 -18.80 -14.43 -0.19
CA PRO A 34 -20.04 -15.22 -0.17
C PRO A 34 -21.26 -14.34 0.13
N GLY A 35 -22.28 -14.40 -0.73
CA GLY A 35 -23.49 -13.57 -0.62
C GLY A 35 -23.50 -12.33 -1.53
N ILE A 36 -22.40 -12.03 -2.23
CA ILE A 36 -22.40 -11.07 -3.35
C ILE A 36 -22.88 -11.83 -4.59
N LYS A 37 -24.18 -11.71 -4.90
CA LYS A 37 -24.69 -12.10 -6.23
C LYS A 37 -24.60 -10.87 -7.12
N THR A 38 -23.76 -10.95 -8.15
CA THR A 38 -23.69 -9.99 -9.24
C THR A 38 -24.99 -10.06 -10.03
N TYR A 39 -25.82 -9.02 -9.89
CA TYR A 39 -27.01 -8.86 -10.72
C TYR A 39 -27.04 -7.42 -11.26
N PRO A 40 -27.15 -7.23 -12.59
CA PRO A 40 -27.31 -8.25 -13.64
C PRO A 40 -25.96 -8.92 -14.03
N PRO A 41 -26.00 -10.04 -14.79
CA PRO A 41 -24.88 -10.98 -14.89
C PRO A 41 -23.80 -10.51 -15.88
N ILE A 42 -22.54 -10.60 -15.41
CA ILE A 42 -21.26 -10.19 -16.04
C ILE A 42 -21.14 -8.66 -16.10
N ASP A 43 -20.21 -8.08 -15.30
CA ASP A 43 -19.82 -6.63 -15.20
C ASP A 43 -20.09 -5.88 -13.87
N SER A 44 -20.64 -6.47 -12.81
CA SER A 44 -21.07 -5.68 -11.61
C SER A 44 -19.97 -5.28 -10.61
N ALA A 45 -18.70 -5.66 -10.84
CA ALA A 45 -17.56 -5.14 -10.11
C ALA A 45 -16.75 -4.26 -11.06
N VAL A 46 -16.69 -2.95 -10.78
CA VAL A 46 -15.82 -2.06 -11.51
C VAL A 46 -14.44 -2.17 -10.89
N MET A 47 -13.64 -3.06 -11.47
CA MET A 47 -12.23 -3.17 -11.19
C MET A 47 -11.50 -2.45 -12.31
N ILE A 48 -10.62 -1.52 -11.95
CA ILE A 48 -9.55 -1.18 -12.86
C ILE A 48 -8.77 -2.48 -13.04
N ASN A 49 -8.63 -2.96 -14.27
CA ASN A 49 -7.88 -4.17 -14.64
C ASN A 49 -6.41 -3.99 -14.27
N PHE A 50 -6.17 -4.10 -12.99
CA PHE A 50 -4.92 -4.43 -12.40
C PHE A 50 -4.72 -5.89 -12.77
N LEU A 51 -3.79 -6.18 -13.68
CA LEU A 51 -3.26 -7.54 -13.77
C LEU A 51 -2.92 -7.99 -12.31
N PRO A 52 -3.08 -9.26 -11.91
CA PRO A 52 -2.88 -9.72 -10.52
C PRO A 52 -1.50 -9.39 -9.88
N ILE A 53 -0.58 -8.82 -10.66
CA ILE A 53 0.72 -8.18 -10.36
C ILE A 53 0.76 -7.39 -9.07
N PHE A 54 -0.27 -6.59 -8.77
CA PHE A 54 -0.14 -5.54 -7.76
C PHE A 54 -0.39 -6.05 -6.33
N SER A 55 -0.88 -7.27 -6.19
CA SER A 55 -1.09 -7.93 -4.89
C SER A 55 0.12 -8.78 -4.49
N THR A 56 1.34 -8.53 -5.02
CA THR A 56 2.57 -9.26 -4.65
C THR A 56 3.69 -8.35 -4.14
N TRP A 57 3.49 -7.02 -4.19
CA TRP A 57 4.54 -6.04 -3.88
C TRP A 57 4.71 -5.86 -2.38
N ASP A 58 5.90 -6.18 -1.87
CA ASP A 58 6.24 -6.17 -0.44
C ASP A 58 7.02 -4.90 -0.06
N LEU A 59 7.07 -4.59 1.23
CA LEU A 59 7.92 -3.57 1.83
C LEU A 59 9.38 -4.04 1.98
N ALA A 60 9.64 -5.34 1.84
CA ALA A 60 10.94 -5.92 2.17
C ALA A 60 11.49 -6.94 1.15
N CYS A 61 11.28 -8.25 1.38
CA CYS A 61 11.96 -9.33 0.63
C CYS A 61 11.05 -9.90 -0.45
N GLY A 62 11.61 -10.35 -1.58
CA GLY A 62 10.78 -10.97 -2.62
C GLY A 62 11.41 -11.17 -4.00
N SER A 63 12.71 -11.42 -4.10
CA SER A 63 13.43 -11.47 -5.38
C SER A 63 13.08 -12.67 -6.28
N CYS A 64 13.13 -12.47 -7.61
CA CYS A 64 13.12 -13.57 -8.59
C CYS A 64 14.30 -14.54 -8.44
N ASN A 65 15.35 -14.10 -7.76
CA ASN A 65 16.51 -14.89 -7.37
C ASN A 65 16.74 -14.72 -5.84
N PRO A 66 16.45 -15.74 -5.02
CA PRO A 66 16.61 -15.65 -3.56
C PRO A 66 18.00 -15.25 -3.06
N LEU A 67 19.04 -15.40 -3.91
CA LEU A 67 20.43 -15.02 -3.60
C LEU A 67 20.76 -13.56 -3.96
N ASP A 68 19.89 -12.86 -4.71
CA ASP A 68 20.08 -11.47 -5.10
C ASP A 68 19.31 -10.53 -4.16
N THR A 69 20.02 -10.00 -3.17
CA THR A 69 19.48 -9.08 -2.17
C THR A 69 19.22 -7.67 -2.70
N ILE A 70 19.77 -7.32 -3.87
CA ILE A 70 19.56 -6.00 -4.52
C ILE A 70 18.25 -6.00 -5.31
N SER A 71 17.83 -7.14 -5.83
CA SER A 71 16.56 -7.29 -6.54
C SER A 71 15.33 -7.40 -5.62
N ASN A 72 15.51 -7.41 -4.30
CA ASN A 72 14.41 -7.30 -3.34
C ASN A 72 13.67 -5.96 -3.48
N TYR A 73 12.39 -5.92 -3.11
CA TYR A 73 11.59 -4.68 -3.10
C TYR A 73 12.28 -3.53 -2.35
N ASN A 74 12.96 -3.83 -1.25
CA ASN A 74 13.77 -2.86 -0.49
C ASN A 74 15.28 -2.91 -0.77
N GLY A 75 15.72 -3.58 -1.84
CA GLY A 75 17.14 -3.86 -2.09
C GLY A 75 18.01 -2.61 -2.26
N LEU A 76 17.39 -1.49 -2.67
CA LEU A 76 18.04 -0.18 -2.79
C LEU A 76 17.78 0.76 -1.61
N CYS A 77 17.00 0.34 -0.60
CA CYS A 77 16.84 1.10 0.63
C CYS A 77 18.13 1.13 1.46
N PRO A 78 18.27 2.06 2.43
CA PRO A 78 19.44 2.13 3.31
C PRO A 78 19.71 0.80 4.02
N THR A 79 20.99 0.44 4.10
CA THR A 79 21.44 -0.74 4.84
C THR A 79 21.34 -0.47 6.34
N TYR A 80 20.76 -1.41 7.09
CA TYR A 80 20.67 -1.32 8.54
C TYR A 80 21.38 -2.51 9.17
N LYS A 81 22.47 -2.27 9.90
CA LYS A 81 23.21 -3.34 10.59
C LYS A 81 22.56 -3.61 11.94
N GLY A 82 21.61 -4.55 12.00
CA GLY A 82 20.96 -4.96 13.24
C GLY A 82 20.03 -6.18 13.08
N LYS A 83 19.79 -6.90 14.18
CA LYS A 83 19.02 -8.16 14.24
C LYS A 83 17.56 -8.07 13.77
N ASN A 84 17.04 -6.86 13.56
CA ASN A 84 15.63 -6.61 13.20
C ASN A 84 15.47 -6.06 11.77
N SER A 85 16.54 -6.00 10.98
CA SER A 85 16.46 -5.57 9.58
C SER A 85 15.95 -6.71 8.70
N ILE A 86 14.88 -6.47 7.95
CA ILE A 86 14.36 -7.45 6.99
C ILE A 86 15.24 -7.39 5.74
N CYS A 87 15.88 -8.50 5.38
CA CYS A 87 16.88 -8.58 4.30
C CYS A 87 18.10 -7.64 4.45
N GLY A 88 18.44 -7.20 5.67
CA GLY A 88 19.58 -6.30 5.90
C GLY A 88 19.34 -4.84 5.53
N LYS A 89 18.10 -4.48 5.21
CA LYS A 89 17.69 -3.18 4.67
C LYS A 89 16.55 -2.57 5.49
N ALA A 90 16.40 -1.26 5.43
CA ALA A 90 15.19 -0.58 5.89
C ALA A 90 13.98 -1.00 5.02
N GLN A 91 12.77 -0.84 5.53
CA GLN A 91 11.55 -1.10 4.75
C GLN A 91 11.33 -0.02 3.69
N ALA A 92 10.74 -0.35 2.54
CA ALA A 92 10.45 0.65 1.50
C ALA A 92 9.47 1.75 1.96
N GLY A 93 8.52 1.39 2.83
CA GLY A 93 7.46 2.26 3.34
C GLY A 93 6.17 2.17 2.52
N CYS A 94 5.02 2.14 3.20
CA CYS A 94 3.72 1.92 2.57
C CYS A 94 3.34 3.01 1.56
N VAL A 95 3.74 4.27 1.83
CA VAL A 95 3.55 5.38 0.89
C VAL A 95 4.32 5.15 -0.42
N ALA A 96 5.58 4.68 -0.34
CA ALA A 96 6.37 4.39 -1.52
C ALA A 96 5.79 3.22 -2.32
N VAL A 97 5.35 2.15 -1.65
CA VAL A 97 4.68 1.01 -2.30
C VAL A 97 3.40 1.44 -3.01
N ALA A 98 2.55 2.27 -2.38
CA ALA A 98 1.32 2.75 -2.99
C ALA A 98 1.59 3.65 -4.21
N MET A 99 2.59 4.54 -4.11
CA MET A 99 3.03 5.35 -5.24
C MET A 99 3.55 4.49 -6.39
N ALA A 100 4.44 3.54 -6.10
CA ALA A 100 5.04 2.66 -7.10
C ALA A 100 3.99 1.78 -7.79
N THR A 101 2.99 1.32 -7.04
CA THR A 101 1.82 0.60 -7.56
C THR A 101 1.05 1.43 -8.60
N VAL A 102 0.76 2.70 -8.30
CA VAL A 102 0.06 3.60 -9.25
C VAL A 102 0.96 3.97 -10.44
N MET A 103 2.25 4.20 -10.21
CA MET A 103 3.21 4.47 -11.28
C MET A 103 3.34 3.32 -12.27
N HIS A 104 3.40 2.09 -11.76
CA HIS A 104 3.41 0.88 -12.57
C HIS A 104 2.11 0.72 -13.39
N TYR A 105 0.95 1.04 -12.81
CA TYR A 105 -0.32 1.01 -13.53
C TYR A 105 -0.33 1.95 -14.75
N PHE A 106 0.11 3.19 -14.56
CA PHE A 106 0.20 4.17 -15.65
C PHE A 106 1.42 3.97 -16.57
N LYS A 107 2.39 3.14 -16.16
CA LYS A 107 3.71 3.02 -16.79
C LYS A 107 4.38 4.39 -16.97
N GLN A 108 4.35 5.19 -15.91
CA GLN A 108 4.86 6.56 -15.91
C GLN A 108 5.75 6.79 -14.67
N PRO A 109 6.92 7.45 -14.82
CA PRO A 109 7.51 8.05 -16.03
C PRO A 109 8.19 7.05 -16.98
N GLY A 110 8.41 7.44 -18.25
CA GLY A 110 9.07 6.60 -19.26
C GLY A 110 10.55 6.29 -19.00
N THR A 111 11.11 6.71 -17.87
CA THR A 111 12.51 6.49 -17.46
C THR A 111 12.74 5.13 -16.77
N TYR A 112 11.71 4.30 -16.66
CA TYR A 112 11.79 2.96 -16.08
C TYR A 112 11.58 1.88 -17.14
N ASP A 113 12.25 0.74 -16.97
CA ASP A 113 11.95 -0.46 -17.76
C ASP A 113 10.74 -1.19 -17.14
N TRP A 114 9.54 -0.78 -17.56
CA TRP A 114 8.30 -1.41 -17.12
C TRP A 114 8.17 -2.89 -17.51
N THR A 115 8.91 -3.36 -18.52
CA THR A 115 8.88 -4.77 -18.94
C THR A 115 9.72 -5.66 -18.03
N ALA A 116 10.73 -5.09 -17.37
CA ALA A 116 11.52 -5.76 -16.35
C ALA A 116 10.81 -5.88 -14.99
N MET A 117 9.69 -5.18 -14.77
CA MET A 117 8.89 -5.27 -13.56
C MET A 117 7.90 -6.44 -13.65
N LYS A 118 8.38 -7.66 -13.38
CA LYS A 118 7.59 -8.91 -13.47
C LYS A 118 6.64 -9.16 -12.29
N ASP A 119 5.48 -9.68 -12.58
CA ASP A 119 4.37 -9.91 -11.64
C ASP A 119 4.64 -10.92 -10.52
N SER A 120 5.51 -11.90 -10.80
CA SER A 120 5.71 -13.05 -9.94
C SER A 120 6.77 -12.86 -8.85
N CYS A 121 7.59 -11.81 -8.96
CA CYS A 121 8.75 -11.60 -8.10
C CYS A 121 9.39 -10.22 -8.31
N SER A 122 10.06 -9.70 -7.29
CA SER A 122 10.73 -8.41 -7.35
C SER A 122 11.97 -8.44 -8.25
N THR A 123 12.18 -7.33 -8.95
CA THR A 123 13.37 -7.09 -9.77
C THR A 123 14.06 -5.82 -9.30
N ARG A 124 15.34 -5.65 -9.69
CA ARG A 124 16.09 -4.42 -9.40
C ARG A 124 15.38 -3.15 -9.89
N GLU A 125 14.65 -3.23 -11.01
CA GLU A 125 13.93 -2.09 -11.55
C GLU A 125 12.71 -1.71 -10.68
N MET A 126 12.02 -2.70 -10.09
CA MET A 126 11.00 -2.43 -9.06
C MET A 126 11.62 -1.83 -7.80
N ALA A 127 12.75 -2.37 -7.34
CA ALA A 127 13.48 -1.85 -6.18
C ALA A 127 13.87 -0.38 -6.40
N ARG A 128 14.28 -0.04 -7.64
CA ARG A 128 14.58 1.33 -8.05
C ARG A 128 13.34 2.20 -8.00
N LEU A 129 12.22 1.77 -8.59
CA LEU A 129 10.96 2.53 -8.54
C LEU A 129 10.50 2.80 -7.10
N MET A 130 10.57 1.80 -6.22
CA MET A 130 10.19 1.94 -4.81
C MET A 130 11.14 2.87 -4.05
N HIS A 131 12.45 2.75 -4.28
CA HIS A 131 13.44 3.64 -3.70
C HIS A 131 13.23 5.09 -4.14
N ASP A 132 13.08 5.32 -5.44
CA ASP A 132 12.91 6.67 -6.00
C ASP A 132 11.58 7.29 -5.52
N ALA A 133 10.52 6.48 -5.38
CA ALA A 133 9.28 6.89 -4.75
C ALA A 133 9.52 7.36 -3.30
N GLY A 134 10.23 6.57 -2.48
CA GLY A 134 10.56 6.94 -1.11
C GLY A 134 11.41 8.22 -1.01
N VAL A 135 12.46 8.33 -1.82
CA VAL A 135 13.29 9.55 -1.88
C VAL A 135 12.46 10.78 -2.24
N SER A 136 11.54 10.66 -3.21
CA SER A 136 10.72 11.78 -3.67
C SER A 136 9.79 12.37 -2.60
N VAL A 137 9.46 11.59 -1.57
CA VAL A 137 8.64 12.00 -0.42
C VAL A 137 9.46 12.24 0.85
N ASN A 138 10.79 12.34 0.73
CA ASN A 138 11.73 12.47 1.84
C ASN A 138 11.51 11.38 2.92
N MET A 139 11.39 10.13 2.49
CA MET A 139 11.15 9.00 3.38
C MET A 139 12.21 8.92 4.49
N ILE A 140 11.74 8.82 5.72
CA ILE A 140 12.54 8.48 6.89
C ILE A 140 12.53 6.96 6.99
N TYR A 141 13.64 6.36 6.58
CA TYR A 141 13.79 4.92 6.47
C TYR A 141 14.07 4.25 7.82
N ASP A 142 13.27 3.24 8.16
CA ASP A 142 13.42 2.45 9.39
C ASP A 142 13.17 0.95 9.13
N VAL A 143 13.74 0.09 9.97
CA VAL A 143 13.55 -1.36 9.92
C VAL A 143 12.19 -1.81 10.47
N ARG A 144 11.57 -0.99 11.33
CA ARG A 144 10.26 -1.22 11.95
C ARG A 144 9.09 -0.60 11.18
N GLY A 145 9.38 0.24 10.19
CA GLY A 145 8.38 0.79 9.27
C GLY A 145 8.70 2.22 8.83
N SER A 146 9.13 2.41 7.59
CA SER A 146 9.49 3.72 7.05
C SER A 146 8.29 4.65 6.87
N SER A 147 8.51 5.96 7.06
CA SER A 147 7.45 6.97 7.10
C SER A 147 7.87 8.31 6.48
N THR A 148 6.89 9.10 6.05
CA THR A 148 7.08 10.45 5.51
C THR A 148 7.06 11.54 6.59
N THR A 149 6.84 11.17 7.85
CA THR A 149 6.91 12.10 8.99
C THR A 149 7.91 11.61 10.03
N PRO A 150 8.59 12.52 10.75
CA PRO A 150 9.48 12.14 11.84
C PRO A 150 8.67 11.67 13.06
N GLY A 151 9.20 10.67 13.77
CA GLY A 151 8.78 10.26 15.11
C GLY A 151 9.83 10.63 16.16
N ASP A 152 9.61 10.20 17.40
CA ASP A 152 10.52 10.43 18.53
C ASP A 152 11.80 9.57 18.40
N GLY A 153 12.71 9.97 17.52
CA GLY A 153 13.99 9.28 17.28
C GLY A 153 13.93 8.15 16.23
N GLU A 154 12.80 7.95 15.57
CA GLU A 154 12.56 6.97 14.51
C GLU A 154 11.57 7.51 13.46
N SER A 155 11.20 6.67 12.48
CA SER A 155 10.10 6.96 11.55
C SER A 155 8.76 7.15 12.27
N GLY A 156 8.03 8.21 11.93
CA GLY A 156 6.73 8.55 12.53
C GLY A 156 5.53 7.94 11.80
N ILE A 157 4.41 8.67 11.77
CA ILE A 157 3.16 8.24 11.13
C ILE A 157 3.19 8.51 9.61
N PRO A 158 2.96 7.53 8.72
CA PRO A 158 2.93 7.80 7.29
C PRO A 158 1.83 8.80 6.95
N SER A 159 2.18 9.83 6.19
CA SER A 159 1.25 10.80 5.61
C SER A 159 1.38 10.79 4.09
N ILE A 160 0.24 10.72 3.42
CA ILE A 160 0.17 10.78 1.94
C ILE A 160 0.10 12.22 1.42
N SER A 161 0.01 13.23 2.29
CA SER A 161 -0.14 14.64 1.88
C SER A 161 0.99 15.18 0.99
N VAL A 162 2.18 14.57 1.06
CA VAL A 162 3.36 14.92 0.25
C VAL A 162 3.36 14.28 -1.14
N VAL A 163 2.52 13.26 -1.35
CA VAL A 163 2.48 12.45 -2.60
C VAL A 163 2.16 13.29 -3.85
N PRO A 164 1.19 14.23 -3.86
CA PRO A 164 0.91 15.00 -5.07
C PRO A 164 2.12 15.78 -5.56
N LYS A 165 2.85 16.43 -4.66
CA LYS A 165 4.06 17.19 -5.03
C LYS A 165 5.12 16.28 -5.64
N ALA A 166 5.32 15.09 -5.07
CA ALA A 166 6.26 14.11 -5.58
C ALA A 166 5.88 13.60 -6.97
N LEU A 167 4.61 13.22 -7.18
CA LEU A 167 4.10 12.79 -8.49
C LEU A 167 4.31 13.86 -9.57
N LEU A 168 3.99 15.13 -9.25
CA LEU A 168 4.12 16.24 -10.20
C LEU A 168 5.59 16.58 -10.50
N LYS A 169 6.44 16.68 -9.46
CA LYS A 169 7.79 17.23 -9.60
C LYS A 169 8.84 16.17 -9.97
N SER A 170 8.68 14.94 -9.50
CA SER A 170 9.69 13.89 -9.69
C SER A 170 9.30 12.87 -10.76
N PHE A 171 8.00 12.71 -11.03
CA PHE A 171 7.49 11.65 -11.92
C PHE A 171 6.66 12.18 -13.10
N GLY A 172 6.55 13.50 -13.25
CA GLY A 172 5.98 14.15 -14.43
C GLY A 172 4.46 13.98 -14.59
N TYR A 173 3.74 13.64 -13.52
CA TYR A 173 2.27 13.66 -13.54
C TYR A 173 1.77 15.08 -13.72
N ARG A 174 0.72 15.25 -14.53
CA ARG A 174 0.05 16.53 -14.78
C ARG A 174 -0.80 16.94 -13.59
N THR A 175 -1.49 15.99 -12.97
CA THR A 175 -2.34 16.25 -11.80
C THR A 175 -2.25 15.16 -10.76
N ALA A 176 -2.42 15.56 -9.51
CA ALA A 176 -2.67 14.73 -8.34
C ALA A 176 -3.22 15.64 -7.25
N THR A 177 -4.16 15.17 -6.44
CA THR A 177 -4.83 15.99 -5.43
C THR A 177 -4.97 15.22 -4.13
N HIS A 178 -4.52 15.81 -3.03
CA HIS A 178 -4.71 15.28 -1.68
C HIS A 178 -6.00 15.84 -1.06
N GLY A 179 -6.76 14.99 -0.37
CA GLY A 179 -7.93 15.41 0.38
C GLY A 179 -8.44 14.33 1.35
N LYS A 180 -9.48 14.66 2.11
CA LYS A 180 -10.20 13.68 2.92
C LYS A 180 -10.85 12.63 2.02
N PHE A 181 -10.99 11.41 2.53
CA PHE A 181 -11.67 10.34 1.80
C PHE A 181 -13.11 10.73 1.45
N SER A 182 -13.51 10.44 0.20
CA SER A 182 -14.86 10.63 -0.33
C SER A 182 -15.20 9.45 -1.22
N LEU A 183 -16.21 8.66 -0.82
CA LEU A 183 -16.65 7.48 -1.59
C LEU A 183 -17.08 7.87 -3.00
N ASP A 184 -17.84 8.96 -3.16
CA ASP A 184 -18.28 9.43 -4.48
C ASP A 184 -17.12 9.84 -5.37
N THR A 185 -16.09 10.47 -4.80
CA THR A 185 -14.89 10.84 -5.56
C THR A 185 -14.11 9.60 -5.95
N LEU A 186 -13.97 8.63 -5.04
CA LEU A 186 -13.32 7.37 -5.34
C LEU A 186 -14.02 6.64 -6.50
N ILE A 187 -15.35 6.50 -6.45
CA ILE A 187 -16.12 5.83 -7.51
C ILE A 187 -15.87 6.50 -8.86
N ARG A 188 -15.94 7.85 -8.93
CA ARG A 188 -15.64 8.59 -10.17
C ARG A 188 -14.23 8.38 -10.70
N GLU A 189 -13.24 8.24 -9.82
CA GLU A 189 -11.87 7.93 -10.23
C GLU A 189 -11.76 6.52 -10.79
N ILE A 190 -12.34 5.53 -10.10
CA ILE A 190 -12.37 4.14 -10.54
C ILE A 190 -13.09 3.99 -11.88
N ASP A 191 -14.26 4.60 -12.05
CA ASP A 191 -15.02 4.63 -13.32
C ASP A 191 -14.21 5.27 -14.46
N SER A 192 -13.31 6.19 -14.12
CA SER A 192 -12.41 6.81 -15.08
C SER A 192 -11.10 6.04 -15.30
N GLY A 193 -10.98 4.82 -14.79
CA GLY A 193 -9.78 4.00 -14.91
C GLY A 193 -8.57 4.54 -14.13
N ARG A 194 -8.79 5.30 -13.05
CA ARG A 194 -7.72 5.87 -12.22
C ARG A 194 -7.71 5.26 -10.81
N PRO A 195 -6.66 4.50 -10.44
CA PRO A 195 -6.53 3.99 -9.09
C PRO A 195 -6.30 5.12 -8.10
N VAL A 196 -6.77 4.93 -6.86
CA VAL A 196 -6.72 5.93 -5.79
C VAL A 196 -5.77 5.45 -4.71
N ILE A 197 -4.78 6.28 -4.35
CA ILE A 197 -3.97 6.03 -3.16
C ILE A 197 -4.79 6.50 -1.96
N VAL A 198 -4.92 5.69 -0.93
CA VAL A 198 -5.59 6.07 0.31
C VAL A 198 -4.68 5.83 1.51
N SER A 199 -4.98 6.50 2.61
CA SER A 199 -4.39 6.17 3.91
C SER A 199 -5.42 6.33 5.00
N ALA A 200 -5.20 5.60 6.09
CA ALA A 200 -5.97 5.75 7.31
C ALA A 200 -5.19 5.17 8.49
N CYS A 201 -5.68 5.45 9.70
CA CYS A 201 -5.13 4.97 10.95
C CYS A 201 -6.15 4.10 11.70
N ARG A 202 -5.63 3.23 12.55
CA ARG A 202 -6.43 2.63 13.61
C ARG A 202 -6.54 3.62 14.76
N ASN A 203 -7.75 3.95 15.18
CA ASN A 203 -7.93 4.71 16.41
C ASN A 203 -8.14 3.75 17.59
N VAL A 204 -7.33 3.92 18.65
CA VAL A 204 -7.50 3.21 19.93
C VAL A 204 -7.53 4.25 21.04
N GLU A 205 -8.64 4.30 21.78
CA GLU A 205 -8.84 5.23 22.91
C GLU A 205 -8.56 6.71 22.54
N GLY A 206 -8.92 7.13 21.32
CA GLY A 206 -8.73 8.51 20.85
C GLY A 206 -7.34 8.79 20.26
N PHE A 207 -6.42 7.81 20.29
CA PHE A 207 -5.10 7.93 19.69
C PHE A 207 -5.04 7.23 18.34
N ASP A 208 -4.55 7.95 17.33
CA ASP A 208 -4.23 7.35 16.04
C ASP A 208 -2.93 6.58 16.14
N ILE A 209 -3.04 5.28 15.91
CA ILE A 209 -1.94 4.33 15.89
C ILE A 209 -2.02 3.52 14.59
N PHE A 210 -0.93 2.87 14.20
CA PHE A 210 -0.91 1.96 13.04
C PHE A 210 -1.54 2.58 11.79
N CYS A 211 -0.95 3.67 11.30
CA CYS A 211 -1.39 4.26 10.05
C CYS A 211 -0.76 3.53 8.87
N HIS A 212 -1.52 3.40 7.79
CA HIS A 212 -1.10 2.68 6.60
C HIS A 212 -1.55 3.42 5.35
N ALA A 213 -0.81 3.22 4.26
CA ALA A 213 -1.15 3.76 2.94
C ALA A 213 -1.20 2.61 1.94
N TRP A 214 -2.20 2.63 1.06
CA TRP A 214 -2.45 1.56 0.11
C TRP A 214 -3.23 2.05 -1.11
N VAL A 215 -3.57 1.14 -2.03
CA VAL A 215 -4.31 1.50 -3.25
C VAL A 215 -5.69 0.88 -3.22
N ILE A 216 -6.70 1.65 -3.59
CA ILE A 216 -8.02 1.15 -3.96
C ILE A 216 -8.14 1.27 -5.47
N ASN A 217 -8.39 0.14 -6.12
CA ASN A 217 -8.47 0.04 -7.59
C ASN A 217 -9.77 -0.64 -8.07
N GLY A 218 -10.78 -0.72 -7.21
CA GLY A 218 -12.10 -1.15 -7.64
C GLY A 218 -13.17 -1.09 -6.56
N TYR A 219 -14.42 -1.24 -7.00
CA TYR A 219 -15.58 -1.30 -6.14
C TYR A 219 -16.65 -2.29 -6.67
N ALA A 220 -17.52 -2.74 -5.78
CA ALA A 220 -18.67 -3.58 -6.07
C ALA A 220 -19.84 -3.16 -5.17
N ILE A 221 -21.07 -3.45 -5.58
CA ILE A 221 -22.28 -3.17 -4.80
C ILE A 221 -22.96 -4.50 -4.49
N ASP A 222 -23.29 -4.74 -3.21
CA ASP A 222 -24.02 -5.94 -2.82
C ASP A 222 -25.54 -5.82 -3.03
N GLN A 223 -26.26 -6.92 -2.81
CA GLN A 223 -27.72 -6.99 -2.97
C GLN A 223 -28.50 -6.03 -2.06
N LYS A 224 -27.85 -5.44 -1.05
CA LYS A 224 -28.44 -4.48 -0.11
C LYS A 224 -28.00 -3.04 -0.43
N ASN A 225 -27.50 -2.78 -1.63
CA ASN A 225 -26.96 -1.50 -2.07
C ASN A 225 -25.82 -0.98 -1.19
N LYS A 226 -24.98 -1.87 -0.64
CA LYS A 226 -23.77 -1.48 0.10
C LYS A 226 -22.54 -1.61 -0.77
N TYR A 227 -21.69 -0.58 -0.70
CA TYR A 227 -20.43 -0.54 -1.41
C TYR A 227 -19.36 -1.39 -0.71
N HIS A 228 -18.64 -2.17 -1.51
CA HIS A 228 -17.43 -2.89 -1.15
C HIS A 228 -16.31 -2.36 -2.03
N LEU A 229 -15.14 -2.11 -1.43
CA LEU A 229 -13.96 -1.60 -2.10
C LEU A 229 -12.92 -2.71 -2.18
N PHE A 230 -12.24 -2.81 -3.31
CA PHE A 230 -11.11 -3.70 -3.46
C PHE A 230 -9.86 -3.02 -2.91
N MET A 231 -9.47 -3.43 -1.70
CA MET A 231 -8.34 -2.90 -0.97
C MET A 231 -7.09 -3.66 -1.39
N ASN A 232 -6.20 -3.02 -2.15
CA ASN A 232 -4.86 -3.53 -2.39
C ASN A 232 -3.92 -2.96 -1.32
N TRP A 233 -3.80 -3.69 -0.21
CA TRP A 233 -3.04 -3.28 0.98
C TRP A 233 -1.53 -3.21 0.76
N GLY A 234 -1.03 -3.64 -0.41
CA GLY A 234 0.37 -4.00 -0.60
C GLY A 234 0.70 -5.29 0.16
N LEU A 235 2.00 -5.58 0.33
CA LEU A 235 2.49 -6.73 1.10
C LEU A 235 1.98 -8.10 0.61
N GLY A 236 1.78 -8.25 -0.69
CA GLY A 236 1.27 -9.52 -1.16
C GLY A 236 -0.24 -9.74 -0.89
N PHE A 237 -0.97 -8.71 -0.43
CA PHE A 237 -2.26 -8.89 0.19
C PHE A 237 -3.33 -7.92 -0.32
N SER A 238 -4.49 -8.46 -0.68
CA SER A 238 -5.65 -7.69 -1.09
C SER A 238 -6.94 -8.28 -0.52
N ASN A 239 -8.00 -7.49 -0.39
CA ASN A 239 -9.34 -8.07 -0.19
C ASN A 239 -10.44 -7.06 -0.50
N TRP A 240 -11.63 -7.59 -0.76
CA TRP A 240 -12.86 -6.83 -0.68
C TRP A 240 -13.18 -6.48 0.78
N SER A 241 -13.42 -5.19 1.07
CA SER A 241 -13.86 -4.68 2.37
C SER A 241 -15.06 -3.75 2.18
N LYS A 242 -15.95 -3.66 3.16
CA LYS A 242 -17.03 -2.67 3.11
C LYS A 242 -16.46 -1.25 3.10
N ALA A 243 -17.09 -0.34 2.36
CA ALA A 243 -16.62 1.04 2.22
C ALA A 243 -16.58 1.81 3.55
N ASP A 244 -17.37 1.40 4.55
CA ASP A 244 -17.43 1.97 5.90
C ASP A 244 -16.63 1.17 6.96
N ALA A 245 -16.02 0.04 6.58
CA ALA A 245 -15.25 -0.82 7.48
C ALA A 245 -13.98 -1.34 6.79
N TRP A 246 -12.94 -0.51 6.84
CA TRP A 246 -11.64 -0.79 6.20
C TRP A 246 -10.84 -1.76 7.05
N LYS A 247 -11.08 -3.05 6.82
CA LYS A 247 -10.54 -4.16 7.59
C LYS A 247 -9.80 -5.15 6.67
N PRO A 248 -8.49 -5.35 6.86
CA PRO A 248 -7.75 -6.44 6.25
C PRO A 248 -8.34 -7.80 6.67
N LYS A 249 -8.64 -8.68 5.71
CA LYS A 249 -9.18 -10.01 6.02
C LYS A 249 -8.19 -10.83 6.87
N GLY A 250 -8.68 -11.45 7.95
CA GLY A 250 -7.86 -12.29 8.84
C GLY A 250 -7.18 -11.53 9.99
N TYR A 251 -7.34 -10.22 10.07
CA TYR A 251 -6.75 -9.40 11.13
C TYR A 251 -7.82 -8.67 11.93
N ASP A 252 -7.62 -8.48 13.23
CA ASP A 252 -8.48 -7.63 14.06
C ASP A 252 -7.99 -6.18 14.09
N LEU A 253 -7.96 -5.59 12.89
CA LEU A 253 -7.48 -4.23 12.62
C LEU A 253 -8.53 -3.50 11.79
N ILE A 254 -8.96 -2.32 12.26
CA ILE A 254 -9.92 -1.47 11.56
C ILE A 254 -9.30 -0.08 11.41
N PHE A 255 -9.18 0.37 10.17
CA PHE A 255 -8.70 1.70 9.83
C PHE A 255 -9.87 2.68 9.74
N SER A 256 -10.18 3.34 10.86
CA SER A 256 -11.39 4.14 11.04
C SER A 256 -11.16 5.64 11.20
N SER A 257 -9.91 6.09 11.34
CA SER A 257 -9.57 7.51 11.51
C SER A 257 -8.60 8.00 10.44
N LYS A 258 -8.55 9.32 10.26
CA LYS A 258 -7.69 10.01 9.28
C LYS A 258 -7.74 9.39 7.88
N GLN A 259 -8.95 9.06 7.43
CA GLN A 259 -9.16 8.56 6.08
C GLN A 259 -8.91 9.68 5.08
N GLU A 260 -7.84 9.55 4.32
CA GLU A 260 -7.36 10.50 3.31
C GLU A 260 -7.20 9.77 1.96
N MET A 261 -7.16 10.54 0.87
CA MET A 261 -6.97 10.01 -0.47
C MET A 261 -6.15 10.94 -1.36
N ILE A 262 -5.40 10.34 -2.28
CA ILE A 262 -4.83 10.99 -3.46
C ILE A 262 -5.61 10.54 -4.68
N TYR A 263 -6.19 11.52 -5.36
CA TYR A 263 -7.04 11.32 -6.53
C TYR A 263 -6.63 12.26 -7.66
N ASN A 264 -7.31 12.14 -8.80
CA ASN A 264 -7.04 12.91 -10.01
C ASN A 264 -5.58 12.74 -10.47
N ILE A 265 -5.06 11.51 -10.40
CA ILE A 265 -3.69 11.17 -10.80
C ILE A 265 -3.65 10.97 -12.32
N LYS A 266 -2.99 11.88 -13.06
CA LYS A 266 -2.94 11.92 -14.54
C LYS A 266 -1.66 12.53 -15.06
#